data_AF-A0A1A8F4Y7-F1
#
_entry.id   AF-A0A1A8F4Y7-F1
#
_cell.length_a   1.000
_cell.length_b   1.000
_cell.length_c   1.000
_cell.angle_alpha   90.00
_cell.angle_beta   90.00
_cell.angle_gamma   90.00
#
_symmetry.space_group_name_H-M   'P 1'
#
loop_
_entity.id
_entity.type
_entity.pdbx_description
1 polymer ?
#
loop_
_entity_poly.entity_id
_entity_poly.type
_entity_poly.pdbx_seq_one_letter_code
_entity_poly.pdbx_strand_id
1 'polypeptide(L)'
;LSVRRKNAKEMFGGFFKNMVKSADEVLISGIKEVDDFFEQEKTFLLDYFSKIKDSTAKAEKMTRSHKNIADDYIHISATLNAICAEDSTANKKTLEKLSDLFEKLRVGISKGC
;
A
#
# COMPACT_ATOMS: atom_id res chain seq x y z
N LEU A 1 58.52 44.24 -14.60
CA LEU A 1 57.15 43.66 -14.62
C LEU A 1 56.28 44.47 -15.57
N SER A 2 56.09 44.01 -16.81
CA SER A 2 55.20 44.68 -17.77
C SER A 2 53.78 44.17 -17.55
N VAL A 3 52.93 44.98 -16.91
CA VAL A 3 51.51 44.67 -16.69
C VAL A 3 50.78 44.94 -18.00
N ARG A 4 50.61 43.90 -18.82
CA ARG A 4 49.85 43.95 -20.07
C ARG A 4 48.41 44.36 -19.75
N ARG A 5 48.02 45.60 -20.05
CA ARG A 5 46.62 46.05 -20.01
C ARG A 5 45.82 45.20 -21.02
N LYS A 6 44.84 44.42 -20.56
CA LYS A 6 43.92 43.68 -21.43
C LYS A 6 43.04 44.68 -22.19
N ASN A 7 42.94 44.53 -23.51
CA ASN A 7 42.10 45.38 -24.35
C ASN A 7 40.62 45.11 -24.06
N ALA A 8 39.75 46.13 -24.11
CA ALA A 8 38.32 46.02 -23.84
C ALA A 8 37.62 44.90 -24.65
N LYS A 9 38.07 44.64 -25.89
CA LYS A 9 37.61 43.53 -26.74
C LYS A 9 37.88 42.14 -26.14
N GLU A 10 39.02 41.94 -25.47
CA GLU A 10 39.37 40.66 -24.83
C GLU A 10 38.60 40.46 -23.52
N MET A 11 38.34 41.53 -22.76
CA MET A 11 37.45 41.46 -21.60
C MET A 11 36.04 41.06 -22.03
N PHE A 12 35.46 41.77 -23.00
CA PHE A 12 34.08 41.50 -23.47
C PHE A 12 33.92 40.08 -24.03
N GLY A 13 34.87 39.61 -24.84
CA GLY A 13 34.86 38.23 -25.36
C GLY A 13 34.91 37.16 -24.25
N GLY A 14 35.63 37.43 -23.15
CA GLY A 14 35.66 36.56 -21.97
C GLY A 14 34.33 36.51 -21.20
N PHE A 15 33.68 37.66 -21.05
CA PHE A 15 32.36 37.73 -20.39
C PHE A 15 31.27 37.03 -21.20
N PHE A 16 31.23 37.20 -22.53
CA PHE A 16 30.26 36.50 -23.39
C PHE A 16 30.45 34.98 -23.36
N LYS A 17 31.70 34.51 -23.37
CA LYS A 17 32.01 33.07 -23.31
C LYS A 17 31.62 32.43 -21.97
N ASN A 18 31.76 33.19 -20.87
CA ASN A 18 31.34 32.75 -19.53
C ASN A 18 29.81 32.81 -19.37
N MET A 19 29.15 33.80 -19.95
CA MET A 19 27.69 33.93 -19.92
C MET A 19 27.00 32.84 -20.75
N VAL A 20 27.52 32.52 -21.94
CA VAL A 20 27.04 31.37 -22.75
C VAL A 20 27.23 30.05 -22.01
N LYS A 21 28.39 29.84 -21.37
CA LYS A 21 28.61 28.65 -20.52
C LYS A 21 27.64 28.59 -19.35
N SER A 22 27.40 29.71 -18.68
CA SER A 22 26.47 29.77 -17.54
C SER A 22 25.02 29.52 -17.96
N ALA A 23 24.60 29.99 -19.13
CA ALA A 23 23.26 29.71 -19.65
C ALA A 23 23.08 28.25 -20.08
N ASP A 24 24.12 27.64 -20.68
CA ASP A 24 24.12 26.22 -21.06
C ASP A 24 24.06 25.32 -19.82
N GLU A 25 24.82 25.66 -18.77
CA GLU A 25 24.80 24.94 -17.48
C GLU A 25 23.46 25.07 -16.74
N VAL A 26 22.82 26.25 -16.78
CA VAL A 26 21.49 26.49 -16.19
C VAL A 26 20.38 25.78 -16.98
N LEU A 27 20.49 25.71 -18.31
CA LEU A 27 19.55 24.95 -19.14
C LEU A 27 19.69 23.44 -18.90
N ILE A 28 20.94 22.95 -18.79
CA ILE A 28 21.23 21.55 -18.48
C ILE A 28 20.76 21.20 -17.06
N SER A 29 20.95 22.10 -16.08
CA SER A 29 20.44 21.88 -14.71
C SER A 29 18.91 21.85 -14.68
N GLY A 30 18.24 22.74 -15.41
CA GLY A 30 16.78 22.76 -15.51
C GLY A 30 16.21 21.51 -16.17
N ILE A 31 16.84 20.99 -17.23
CA ILE A 31 16.42 19.73 -17.86
C ILE A 31 16.67 18.53 -16.93
N LYS A 32 17.80 18.51 -16.22
CA LYS A 32 18.14 17.44 -15.28
C LYS A 32 17.23 17.41 -14.06
N GLU A 33 16.90 18.56 -13.47
CA GLU A 33 15.96 18.63 -12.33
C GLU A 33 14.56 18.15 -12.71
N VAL A 34 14.12 18.45 -13.93
CA VAL A 34 12.84 17.97 -14.46
C VAL A 34 12.86 16.45 -14.66
N ASP A 35 13.95 15.90 -15.19
CA ASP A 35 14.12 14.45 -15.37
C ASP A 35 14.18 13.70 -14.02
N ASP A 36 14.97 14.19 -13.06
CA ASP A 36 15.08 13.64 -11.71
C ASP A 36 13.72 13.69 -10.97
N PHE A 37 12.95 14.76 -11.16
CA PHE A 37 11.58 14.87 -10.61
C PHE A 37 10.65 13.81 -11.20
N PHE A 38 10.63 13.62 -12.52
CA PHE A 38 9.75 12.65 -13.15
C PHE A 38 10.12 11.20 -12.83
N GLU A 39 11.42 10.87 -12.71
CA GLU A 39 11.83 9.53 -12.27
C GLU A 39 11.49 9.27 -10.79
N GLN A 40 11.57 10.29 -9.92
CA GLN A 40 11.09 10.19 -8.54
C GLN A 40 9.58 9.97 -8.46
N GLU A 41 8.79 10.77 -9.19
CA GLU A 41 7.33 10.64 -9.25
C GLU A 41 6.90 9.27 -9.79
N LYS A 42 7.55 8.80 -10.86
CA LYS A 42 7.33 7.46 -11.42
C LYS A 42 7.63 6.37 -10.40
N THR A 43 8.75 6.46 -9.69
CA THR A 43 9.11 5.52 -8.63
C THR A 43 8.07 5.54 -7.50
N PHE A 44 7.68 6.73 -7.04
CA PHE A 44 6.65 6.91 -6.02
C PHE A 44 5.32 6.26 -6.45
N LEU A 45 4.89 6.50 -7.69
CA LEU A 45 3.63 5.98 -8.21
C LEU A 45 3.64 4.44 -8.30
N LEU A 46 4.75 3.85 -8.75
CA LEU A 46 4.92 2.40 -8.79
C LEU A 46 4.89 1.78 -7.39
N ASP A 47 5.61 2.38 -6.45
CA ASP A 47 5.63 1.93 -5.05
C ASP A 47 4.26 2.05 -4.40
N TYR A 48 3.57 3.16 -4.64
CA TYR A 48 2.23 3.39 -4.13
C TYR A 48 1.22 2.40 -4.71
N PHE A 49 1.27 2.15 -6.01
CA PHE A 49 0.46 1.14 -6.67
C PHE A 49 0.72 -0.26 -6.09
N SER A 50 1.98 -0.64 -5.86
CA SER A 50 2.31 -1.93 -5.24
C SER A 50 1.71 -2.04 -3.83
N LYS A 51 1.81 -0.97 -3.02
CA LYS A 51 1.21 -0.95 -1.68
C LYS A 51 -0.31 -1.12 -1.70
N ILE A 52 -1.01 -0.46 -2.63
CA ILE A 52 -2.45 -0.63 -2.80
C ILE A 52 -2.78 -2.07 -3.21
N LYS A 53 -2.06 -2.60 -4.21
CA LYS A 53 -2.27 -3.96 -4.70
C LYS A 53 -2.08 -5.00 -3.60
N ASP A 54 -1.01 -4.87 -2.80
CA ASP A 54 -0.72 -5.78 -1.70
C ASP A 54 -1.75 -5.67 -0.57
N SER A 55 -2.17 -4.44 -0.24
CA SER A 55 -3.20 -4.20 0.77
C SER A 55 -4.55 -4.78 0.35
N THR A 56 -4.89 -4.63 -0.93
CA THR A 56 -6.11 -5.20 -1.52
C THR A 56 -6.07 -6.72 -1.47
N ALA A 57 -4.96 -7.35 -1.88
CA ALA A 57 -4.79 -8.79 -1.82
C ALA A 57 -4.89 -9.35 -0.39
N LYS A 58 -4.35 -8.63 0.60
CA LYS A 58 -4.48 -8.98 2.03
C LYS A 58 -5.93 -8.89 2.50
N ALA A 59 -6.65 -7.82 2.15
CA ALA A 59 -8.06 -7.66 2.50
C ALA A 59 -8.94 -8.75 1.89
N GLU A 60 -8.68 -9.12 0.64
CA GLU A 60 -9.37 -10.21 -0.05
C GLU A 60 -9.11 -11.57 0.61
N LYS A 61 -7.85 -11.83 1.01
CA LYS A 61 -7.51 -13.02 1.79
C LYS A 61 -8.24 -13.06 3.12
N MET A 62 -8.33 -11.94 3.83
CA MET A 62 -9.07 -11.84 5.10
C MET A 62 -10.56 -12.13 4.89
N THR A 63 -11.16 -11.61 3.83
CA THR A 63 -12.57 -11.87 3.46
C THR A 63 -12.81 -13.36 3.21
N ARG A 64 -11.91 -14.04 2.50
CA ARG A 64 -11.97 -15.51 2.32
C ARG A 64 -11.84 -16.27 3.64
N SER A 65 -10.89 -15.87 4.50
CA SER A 65 -10.72 -16.51 5.81
C SER A 65 -11.96 -16.33 6.70
N HIS A 66 -12.57 -15.16 6.71
CA HIS A 66 -13.83 -14.91 7.43
C HIS A 66 -14.96 -15.80 6.91
N LYS A 67 -15.07 -15.98 5.59
CA LYS A 67 -16.05 -16.91 5.01
C LYS A 67 -15.81 -18.34 5.49
N ASN A 68 -14.58 -18.84 5.42
CA ASN A 68 -14.27 -20.20 5.87
C ASN A 68 -14.58 -20.41 7.36
N ILE A 69 -14.24 -19.45 8.23
CA ILE A 69 -14.56 -19.54 9.66
C ILE A 69 -16.07 -19.50 9.91
N ALA A 70 -16.81 -18.69 9.14
CA ALA A 70 -18.27 -18.65 9.22
C ALA A 70 -18.88 -20.01 8.82
N ASP A 71 -18.33 -20.65 7.79
CA ASP A 71 -18.72 -22.01 7.36
C ASP A 71 -18.39 -23.06 8.45
N ASP A 72 -17.23 -22.96 9.11
CA ASP A 72 -16.88 -23.84 10.23
C ASP A 72 -17.86 -23.67 11.41
N TYR A 73 -18.23 -22.44 11.75
CA TYR A 73 -19.17 -22.16 12.84
C TYR A 73 -20.58 -22.71 12.58
N ILE A 74 -21.09 -22.65 11.35
CA ILE A 74 -22.38 -23.26 11.02
C ILE A 74 -22.30 -24.80 11.03
N HIS A 75 -21.16 -25.38 10.64
CA HIS A 75 -20.96 -26.83 10.75
C HIS A 75 -20.90 -27.30 12.20
N ILE A 76 -20.19 -26.56 13.07
CA ILE A 76 -20.10 -26.88 14.50
C ILE A 76 -21.47 -26.72 15.18
N SER A 77 -22.19 -25.62 14.94
CA SER A 77 -23.53 -25.40 15.51
C SER A 77 -24.51 -26.52 15.10
N ALA A 78 -24.51 -26.90 13.82
CA ALA A 78 -25.34 -28.00 13.31
C ALA A 78 -24.99 -29.34 13.98
N THR A 79 -23.70 -29.63 14.16
CA THR A 79 -23.24 -30.87 14.81
C THR A 79 -23.66 -30.91 16.29
N LEU A 80 -23.51 -29.79 17.00
CA LEU A 80 -23.95 -29.67 18.39
C LEU A 80 -25.47 -29.89 18.52
N ASN A 81 -26.25 -29.32 17.60
CA ASN A 81 -27.70 -29.50 17.57
C ASN A 81 -28.09 -30.96 17.29
N ALA A 82 -27.38 -31.66 16.40
CA ALA A 82 -27.61 -33.08 16.14
C ALA A 82 -27.34 -33.93 17.39
N ILE A 83 -26.23 -33.69 18.09
CA ILE A 83 -25.90 -34.38 19.36
C ILE A 83 -27.00 -34.13 20.42
N CYS A 84 -27.50 -32.89 20.52
CA CYS A 84 -28.61 -32.55 21.44
C CYS A 84 -29.95 -33.22 21.09
N ALA A 85 -30.15 -33.56 19.82
CA ALA A 85 -31.36 -34.23 19.35
C ALA A 85 -31.31 -35.74 19.65
N GLU A 86 -30.13 -36.35 19.55
CA GLU A 86 -29.91 -37.77 19.78
C GLU A 86 -29.81 -38.13 21.28
N ASP A 87 -29.34 -37.21 22.13
CA ASP A 87 -29.02 -37.50 23.52
C ASP A 87 -29.72 -36.57 24.54
N SER A 88 -30.50 -37.16 25.46
CA SER A 88 -31.08 -36.45 26.62
C SER A 88 -30.05 -36.40 27.77
N THR A 89 -28.85 -35.91 27.49
CA THR A 89 -27.77 -35.79 28.46
C THR A 89 -27.99 -34.59 29.40
N ALA A 90 -27.47 -34.67 30.62
CA ALA A 90 -27.48 -33.55 31.59
C ALA A 90 -26.84 -32.25 31.02
N ASN A 91 -26.04 -32.39 29.95
CA ASN A 91 -25.32 -31.31 29.29
C ASN A 91 -26.06 -30.69 28.10
N LYS A 92 -27.27 -31.15 27.76
CA LYS A 92 -28.05 -30.67 26.60
C LYS A 92 -28.17 -29.13 26.57
N LYS A 93 -28.53 -28.52 27.70
CA LYS A 93 -28.65 -27.06 27.83
C LYS A 93 -27.33 -26.32 27.61
N THR A 94 -26.20 -26.95 27.93
CA THR A 94 -24.86 -26.38 27.70
C THR A 94 -24.50 -26.44 26.22
N LEU A 95 -24.80 -27.56 25.56
CA LEU A 95 -24.55 -27.76 24.13
C LEU A 95 -25.43 -26.84 23.26
N GLU A 96 -26.71 -26.66 23.62
CA GLU A 96 -27.61 -25.69 22.97
C GLU A 96 -27.07 -24.26 23.08
N LYS A 97 -26.63 -23.84 24.28
CA LYS A 97 -25.99 -22.52 24.46
C LYS A 97 -24.72 -22.35 23.64
N LEU A 98 -23.94 -23.43 23.47
CA LEU A 98 -22.71 -23.41 22.69
C LEU A 98 -23.02 -23.32 21.18
N SER A 99 -24.04 -24.04 20.72
CA SER A 99 -24.57 -23.94 19.36
C SER A 99 -25.03 -22.52 19.03
N ASP A 100 -25.83 -21.91 19.92
CA ASP A 100 -26.26 -20.51 19.81
C ASP A 100 -25.08 -19.52 19.79
N LEU A 101 -24.02 -19.81 20.56
CA LEU A 101 -22.80 -19.00 20.57
C LEU A 101 -22.10 -19.05 19.21
N PHE A 102 -21.94 -20.22 18.61
CA PHE A 102 -21.30 -20.35 17.29
C PHE A 102 -22.10 -19.63 16.19
N GLU A 103 -23.44 -19.68 16.22
CA GLU A 103 -24.26 -18.88 15.30
C GLU A 103 -24.08 -17.37 15.51
N LYS A 104 -24.00 -16.91 16.76
CA LYS A 104 -23.73 -15.50 17.07
C LYS A 104 -22.36 -15.06 16.57
N LEU A 105 -21.33 -15.90 16.75
CA LEU A 105 -19.98 -15.63 16.27
C LEU A 105 -19.94 -15.57 14.73
N ARG A 106 -20.66 -16.47 14.04
CA ARG A 106 -20.81 -16.45 12.57
C ARG A 106 -21.43 -15.15 12.07
N VAL A 107 -22.52 -14.70 12.69
CA VAL A 107 -23.17 -13.42 12.37
C VAL A 107 -22.25 -12.24 12.70
N GLY A 108 -21.47 -12.32 13.78
CA GLY A 108 -20.48 -11.32 14.16
C GLY A 108 -19.41 -11.12 13.09
N ILE A 109 -18.85 -12.21 12.55
CA ILE A 109 -17.86 -12.17 11.47
C ILE A 109 -18.45 -11.53 10.21
N SER A 110 -19.70 -11.86 9.86
CA SER A 110 -20.38 -11.30 8.67
C SER A 110 -20.65 -9.79 8.80
N LYS A 111 -20.68 -9.22 10.00
CA LYS A 111 -20.87 -7.79 10.24
C LYS A 111 -19.57 -6.99 10.24
N GLY A 112 -18.43 -7.66 10.43
CA GLY A 112 -17.10 -7.04 10.47
C GLY A 112 -16.36 -7.05 9.13
N CYS A 113 -16.89 -7.75 8.13
CA CYS A 113 -16.51 -7.68 6.73
C CYS A 113 -17.45 -6.73 5.98
#